data_AF-A0A166GU29-F1
#
_entry.id   AF-A0A166GU29-F1
#
_cell.length_a   1.000
_cell.length_b   1.000
_cell.length_c   1.000
_cell.angle_alpha   90.00
_cell.angle_beta   90.00
_cell.angle_gamma   90.00
#
_symmetry.space_group_name_H-M   'P 1'
#
loop_
_entity.id
_entity.type
_entity.pdbx_description
1 polymer ?
#
loop_
_entity_poly.entity_id
_entity_poly.type
_entity_poly.pdbx_seq_one_letter_code
_entity_poly.pdbx_strand_id
1 'polypeptide(L)'
;MVSRRLMGVWAILAFFLAAAGGITIAFSIIWKAPNLMRNIAISSQDLLAGLVLGIAFVVTFVIALAAIIQPNHNVTGLAILNWTLLLDAFGVGIVGSFIWFYTLTERNDYHLVMSKESAATWQAVQDKLQCCGYFNSTDLGTIGGFCTDATFAANATPCVGPITEYADYTLNNIFSLFIPTAQIYGFMAVILALFLATMCRNEAERFRRIDEKRGGRGFV
;
A
#
# COMPACT_ATOMS: atom_id res chain seq x y z
N MET A 1 17.94 24.22 21.54
CA MET A 1 17.50 24.73 20.21
C MET A 1 17.40 23.55 19.26
N VAL A 2 16.33 23.43 18.47
CA VAL A 2 16.21 22.31 17.52
C VAL A 2 17.34 22.41 16.50
N SER A 3 18.15 21.36 16.37
CA SER A 3 19.27 21.29 15.43
C SER A 3 18.78 21.50 13.99
N ARG A 4 19.46 22.35 13.21
CA ARG A 4 19.16 22.54 11.76
C ARG A 4 19.17 21.20 11.00
N ARG A 5 19.99 20.24 11.45
CA ARG A 5 20.04 18.88 10.89
C ARG A 5 18.74 18.11 11.14
N LEU A 6 18.15 18.25 12.33
CA LEU A 6 16.90 17.57 12.67
C LEU A 6 15.72 18.11 11.85
N MET A 7 15.67 19.43 11.62
CA MET A 7 14.65 20.02 10.73
C MET A 7 14.83 19.59 9.27
N GLY A 8 16.07 19.48 8.80
CA GLY A 8 16.37 18.97 7.45
C GLY A 8 15.91 17.51 7.27
N VAL A 9 16.25 16.62 8.21
CA VAL A 9 15.83 15.21 8.17
C VAL A 9 14.30 15.10 8.21
N TRP A 10 13.65 15.86 9.08
CA TRP A 10 12.19 15.88 9.16
C TRP A 10 11.55 16.32 7.84
N ALA A 11 12.08 17.38 7.19
CA ALA A 11 11.53 17.88 5.93
C ALA A 11 11.69 16.87 4.78
N ILE A 12 12.81 16.15 4.74
CA ILE A 12 13.04 15.08 3.77
C ILE A 12 12.03 13.94 3.99
N LEU A 13 11.82 13.51 5.25
CA LEU A 13 10.86 12.46 5.58
C LEU A 13 9.41 12.87 5.27
N ALA A 14 9.04 14.12 5.53
CA ALA A 14 7.73 14.66 5.15
C ALA A 14 7.54 14.68 3.62
N PHE A 15 8.58 15.05 2.86
CA PHE A 15 8.54 14.98 1.41
C PHE A 15 8.37 13.55 0.90
N PHE A 16 9.07 12.57 1.50
CA PHE A 16 8.89 11.16 1.15
C PHE A 16 7.48 10.66 1.47
N LEU A 17 6.87 11.11 2.56
CA LEU A 17 5.46 10.81 2.86
C LEU A 17 4.51 11.39 1.79
N ALA A 18 4.75 12.62 1.34
CA ALA A 18 3.96 13.23 0.28
C ALA A 18 4.13 12.50 -1.07
N ALA A 19 5.37 12.12 -1.41
CA ALA A 19 5.67 11.33 -2.60
C ALA A 19 4.98 9.96 -2.53
N ALA A 20 5.02 9.29 -1.38
CA ALA A 20 4.32 8.04 -1.14
C ALA A 20 2.81 8.18 -1.38
N GLY A 21 2.17 9.21 -0.81
CA GLY A 21 0.75 9.49 -1.02
C GLY A 21 0.40 9.79 -2.47
N GLY A 22 1.21 10.60 -3.17
CA GLY A 22 1.00 10.91 -4.59
C GLY A 22 1.11 9.68 -5.49
N ILE A 23 2.10 8.83 -5.21
CA ILE A 23 2.32 7.58 -5.93
C ILE A 23 1.14 6.63 -5.72
N THR A 24 0.74 6.36 -4.47
CA THR A 24 -0.37 5.43 -4.20
C THR A 24 -1.68 5.91 -4.83
N ILE A 25 -1.98 7.21 -4.79
CA ILE A 25 -3.14 7.79 -5.49
C ILE A 25 -3.04 7.57 -7.01
N ALA A 26 -1.89 7.88 -7.61
CA ALA A 26 -1.69 7.71 -9.05
C ALA A 26 -1.91 6.26 -9.48
N PHE A 27 -1.36 5.30 -8.74
CA PHE A 27 -1.55 3.88 -9.03
C PHE A 27 -3.01 3.44 -8.86
N SER A 28 -3.70 3.87 -7.81
CA SER A 28 -5.14 3.59 -7.63
C SER A 28 -6.02 4.10 -8.79
N ILE A 29 -5.62 5.19 -9.45
CA ILE A 29 -6.35 5.75 -10.59
C ILE A 29 -5.95 5.05 -11.90
N ILE A 30 -4.66 4.95 -12.19
CA ILE A 30 -4.14 4.37 -13.45
C ILE A 30 -4.55 2.90 -13.57
N TRP A 31 -4.57 2.16 -12.46
CA TRP A 31 -4.89 0.74 -12.47
C TRP A 31 -6.39 0.44 -12.49
N LYS A 32 -7.22 1.47 -12.37
CA LYS A 32 -8.66 1.37 -12.62
C LYS A 32 -9.00 1.24 -14.11
N ALA A 33 -8.03 1.47 -15.01
CA ALA A 33 -8.21 1.30 -16.44
C ALA A 33 -8.47 -0.18 -16.80
N PRO A 34 -9.48 -0.46 -17.66
CA PRO A 34 -9.96 -1.82 -17.91
C PRO A 34 -8.86 -2.66 -18.56
N ASN A 35 -8.38 -3.67 -17.83
CA ASN A 35 -7.44 -4.67 -18.32
C ASN A 35 -7.86 -6.03 -17.78
N LEU A 36 -8.11 -6.99 -18.66
CA LEU A 36 -8.64 -8.31 -18.31
C LEU A 36 -7.88 -8.96 -17.14
N MET A 37 -6.56 -9.12 -17.29
CA MET A 37 -5.70 -9.76 -16.28
C MET A 37 -5.57 -8.93 -14.99
N ARG A 38 -5.64 -7.59 -15.08
CA ARG A 38 -5.51 -6.72 -13.91
C ARG A 38 -6.78 -6.67 -13.08
N ASN A 39 -7.94 -6.66 -13.73
CA ASN A 39 -9.24 -6.68 -13.07
C ASN A 39 -9.48 -8.00 -12.32
N ILE A 40 -8.86 -9.07 -12.82
CA ILE A 40 -8.81 -10.36 -12.16
C ILE A 40 -7.86 -10.34 -10.98
N ALA A 41 -6.64 -9.82 -11.17
CA ALA A 41 -5.60 -9.86 -10.16
C ALA A 41 -5.86 -8.91 -8.99
N ILE A 42 -6.51 -7.78 -9.21
CA ILE A 42 -6.70 -6.73 -8.20
C ILE A 42 -8.18 -6.38 -8.07
N SER A 43 -8.72 -6.50 -6.84
CA SER A 43 -10.10 -6.12 -6.58
C SER A 43 -10.29 -4.60 -6.56
N SER A 44 -11.49 -4.17 -6.93
CA SER A 44 -11.91 -2.77 -6.78
C SER A 44 -11.82 -2.26 -5.33
N GLN A 45 -11.98 -3.17 -4.37
CA GLN A 45 -11.86 -2.86 -2.94
C GLN A 45 -10.41 -2.57 -2.54
N ASP A 46 -9.44 -3.30 -3.11
CA ASP A 46 -8.02 -3.08 -2.84
C ASP A 46 -7.55 -1.75 -3.42
N LEU A 47 -8.02 -1.39 -4.62
CA LEU A 47 -7.75 -0.08 -5.23
C LEU A 47 -8.32 1.07 -4.39
N LEU A 48 -9.51 0.88 -3.82
CA LEU A 48 -10.15 1.84 -2.94
C LEU A 48 -9.39 1.98 -1.62
N ALA A 49 -8.97 0.87 -1.01
CA ALA A 49 -8.14 0.88 0.19
C ALA A 49 -6.82 1.64 -0.05
N GLY A 50 -6.15 1.38 -1.18
CA GLY A 50 -4.96 2.12 -1.59
C GLY A 50 -5.20 3.62 -1.80
N LEU A 51 -6.35 3.98 -2.37
CA LEU A 51 -6.73 5.39 -2.59
C LEU A 51 -6.94 6.11 -1.25
N VAL A 52 -7.67 5.48 -0.32
CA VAL A 52 -7.94 6.03 1.01
C VAL A 52 -6.64 6.23 1.79
N LEU A 53 -5.73 5.25 1.77
CA LEU A 53 -4.41 5.38 2.38
C LEU A 53 -3.57 6.48 1.74
N GLY A 54 -3.59 6.60 0.42
CA GLY A 54 -2.87 7.66 -0.28
C GLY A 54 -3.37 9.06 0.08
N ILE A 55 -4.69 9.24 0.16
CA ILE A 55 -5.30 10.50 0.63
C ILE A 55 -4.91 10.77 2.08
N ALA A 56 -4.93 9.75 2.96
CA ALA A 56 -4.52 9.88 4.35
C ALA A 56 -3.08 10.41 4.46
N PHE A 57 -2.12 9.85 3.71
CA PHE A 57 -0.74 10.34 3.72
C PHE A 57 -0.59 11.79 3.26
N VAL A 58 -1.35 12.21 2.24
CA VAL A 58 -1.35 13.60 1.78
C VAL A 58 -1.93 14.53 2.85
N VAL A 59 -3.00 14.12 3.53
CA VAL A 59 -3.57 14.87 4.66
C VAL A 59 -2.56 14.95 5.81
N THR A 60 -1.89 13.85 6.15
CA THR A 60 -0.84 13.82 7.17
C THR A 60 0.33 14.73 6.82
N PHE A 61 0.71 14.81 5.54
CA PHE A 61 1.70 15.76 5.07
C PHE A 61 1.26 17.22 5.25
N VAL A 62 0.00 17.56 4.96
CA VAL A 62 -0.54 18.91 5.21
C VAL A 62 -0.54 19.24 6.70
N ILE A 63 -0.94 18.29 7.56
CA ILE A 63 -0.86 18.43 9.01
C ILE A 63 0.60 18.62 9.46
N ALA A 64 1.53 17.89 8.86
CA ALA A 64 2.96 18.01 9.13
C ALA A 64 3.47 19.43 8.80
N LEU A 65 3.09 19.99 7.66
CA LEU A 65 3.43 21.37 7.28
C LEU A 65 2.83 22.39 8.27
N ALA A 66 1.56 22.20 8.65
CA ALA A 66 0.91 23.07 9.64
C ALA A 66 1.61 23.00 11.00
N ALA A 67 2.07 21.83 11.43
CA ALA A 67 2.81 21.63 12.67
C ALA A 67 4.20 22.31 12.66
N ILE A 68 4.80 22.55 11.48
CA ILE A 68 6.04 23.35 11.37
C ILE A 68 5.79 24.84 11.49
N ILE A 69 4.73 25.33 10.84
CA ILE A 69 4.46 26.78 10.76
C ILE A 69 4.00 27.31 12.12
N GLN A 70 3.43 26.45 12.97
CA GLN A 70 2.97 26.85 14.29
C GLN A 70 4.11 27.37 15.19
N PRO A 71 3.90 28.50 15.88
CA PRO A 71 4.89 29.03 16.80
C PRO A 71 5.15 28.05 17.95
N ASN A 72 6.42 27.93 18.32
CA ASN A 72 7.02 26.98 19.28
C ASN A 72 6.35 26.91 20.69
N HIS A 73 5.35 27.74 20.96
CA HIS A 73 4.53 27.75 22.17
C HIS A 73 3.38 26.73 22.12
N ASN A 74 2.94 26.27 20.95
CA ASN A 74 1.79 25.37 20.84
C ASN A 74 2.20 23.93 20.47
N VAL A 75 2.26 23.04 21.47
CA VAL A 75 2.58 21.60 21.28
C VAL A 75 1.41 20.80 20.68
N THR A 76 0.23 21.41 20.57
CA THR A 76 -1.00 20.74 20.13
C THR A 76 -0.88 20.25 18.68
N GLY A 77 -0.20 20.99 17.79
CA GLY A 77 0.02 20.57 16.41
C GLY A 77 0.91 19.34 16.28
N LEU A 78 2.00 19.25 17.07
CA LEU A 78 2.84 18.05 17.10
C LEU A 78 2.11 16.84 17.70
N ALA A 79 1.25 17.07 18.70
CA ALA A 79 0.43 15.99 19.26
C ALA A 79 -0.56 15.42 18.23
N ILE A 80 -1.24 16.29 17.48
CA ILE A 80 -2.15 15.86 16.40
C ILE A 80 -1.38 15.07 15.35
N LEU A 81 -0.24 15.60 14.88
CA LEU A 81 0.60 14.91 13.90
C LEU A 81 1.01 13.51 14.36
N ASN A 82 1.40 13.35 15.64
CA ASN A 82 1.77 12.04 16.18
C ASN A 82 0.60 11.05 16.20
N TRP A 83 -0.60 11.51 16.56
CA TRP A 83 -1.80 10.66 16.50
C TRP A 83 -2.16 10.28 15.07
N THR A 84 -2.05 11.20 14.12
CA THR A 84 -2.29 10.92 12.71
C THR A 84 -1.27 9.92 12.16
N LEU A 85 0.02 10.07 12.48
CA LEU A 85 1.06 9.12 12.06
C LEU A 85 0.83 7.71 12.63
N LEU A 86 0.31 7.60 13.86
CA LEU A 86 -0.05 6.32 14.45
C LEU A 86 -1.22 5.67 13.71
N LEU A 87 -2.24 6.46 13.36
CA LEU A 87 -3.37 5.98 12.55
C LEU A 87 -2.90 5.52 11.15
N ASP A 88 -2.01 6.28 10.51
CA ASP A 88 -1.44 5.89 9.21
C ASP A 88 -0.64 4.59 9.31
N ALA A 89 0.18 4.43 10.36
CA ALA A 89 0.92 3.20 10.61
C ALA A 89 -0.02 2.00 10.80
N PHE A 90 -1.11 2.18 11.56
CA PHE A 90 -2.11 1.14 11.75
C PHE A 90 -2.83 0.80 10.44
N GLY A 91 -3.19 1.79 9.64
CA GLY A 91 -3.81 1.61 8.32
C GLY A 91 -2.91 0.81 7.36
N VAL A 92 -1.62 1.16 7.29
CA VAL A 92 -0.63 0.41 6.50
C VAL A 92 -0.46 -1.01 7.01
N GLY A 93 -0.42 -1.19 8.34
CA GLY A 93 -0.34 -2.50 8.96
C GLY A 93 -1.51 -3.40 8.59
N ILE A 94 -2.75 -2.91 8.69
CA ILE A 94 -3.94 -3.68 8.33
C ILE A 94 -3.94 -4.06 6.85
N VAL A 95 -3.77 -3.09 5.95
CA VAL A 95 -3.82 -3.35 4.51
C VAL A 95 -2.66 -4.26 4.08
N GLY A 96 -1.46 -4.02 4.62
CA GLY A 96 -0.30 -4.88 4.38
C GLY A 96 -0.52 -6.31 4.85
N SER A 97 -1.04 -6.51 6.07
CA SER A 97 -1.35 -7.84 6.60
C SER A 97 -2.46 -8.54 5.80
N PHE A 98 -3.52 -7.82 5.42
CA PHE A 98 -4.62 -8.39 4.63
C PHE A 98 -4.09 -8.92 3.29
N ILE A 99 -3.37 -8.10 2.53
CA ILE A 99 -2.84 -8.53 1.24
C ILE A 99 -1.79 -9.64 1.43
N TRP A 100 -0.98 -9.59 2.49
CA TRP A 100 -0.05 -10.69 2.81
C TRP A 100 -0.79 -12.02 3.05
N PHE A 101 -1.92 -12.02 3.76
CA PHE A 101 -2.73 -13.23 3.88
C PHE A 101 -3.25 -13.74 2.54
N TYR A 102 -3.68 -12.84 1.64
CA TYR A 102 -4.08 -13.21 0.28
C TYR A 102 -2.95 -13.89 -0.51
N THR A 103 -1.70 -13.49 -0.32
CA THR A 103 -0.57 -14.18 -0.98
C THR A 103 -0.36 -15.62 -0.50
N LEU A 104 -0.80 -15.98 0.72
CA LEU A 104 -0.68 -17.35 1.24
C LEU A 104 -1.80 -18.26 0.71
N THR A 105 -2.99 -17.73 0.46
CA THR A 105 -4.17 -18.47 -0.01
C THR A 105 -4.54 -18.20 -1.47
N GLU A 106 -3.60 -17.59 -2.21
CA GLU A 106 -3.78 -17.04 -3.56
C GLU A 106 -4.52 -18.00 -4.52
N ARG A 107 -4.11 -19.27 -4.55
CA ARG A 107 -4.72 -20.30 -5.42
C ARG A 107 -6.20 -20.56 -5.11
N ASN A 108 -6.59 -20.54 -3.84
CA ASN A 108 -7.99 -20.78 -3.47
C ASN A 108 -8.82 -19.50 -3.64
N ASP A 109 -8.24 -18.34 -3.34
CA ASP A 109 -8.95 -17.06 -3.46
C ASP A 109 -9.25 -16.73 -4.93
N TYR A 110 -8.29 -16.94 -5.84
CA TYR A 110 -8.55 -16.76 -7.26
C TYR A 110 -9.50 -17.80 -7.85
N HIS A 111 -9.55 -19.04 -7.32
CA HIS A 111 -10.59 -19.99 -7.71
C HIS A 111 -11.99 -19.44 -7.40
N LEU A 112 -12.18 -18.86 -6.22
CA LEU A 112 -13.43 -18.23 -5.83
C LEU A 112 -13.77 -17.02 -6.71
N VAL A 113 -12.78 -16.18 -7.04
CA VAL A 113 -12.97 -15.05 -7.97
C VAL A 113 -13.41 -15.56 -9.34
N MET A 114 -12.73 -16.56 -9.88
CA MET A 114 -13.07 -17.13 -11.19
C MET A 114 -14.43 -17.82 -11.22
N SER A 115 -14.86 -18.43 -10.12
CA SER A 115 -16.19 -19.04 -10.03
C SER A 115 -17.34 -18.02 -10.13
N LYS A 116 -17.06 -16.74 -9.83
CA LYS A 116 -18.04 -15.64 -9.87
C LYS A 116 -17.96 -14.83 -11.16
N GLU A 117 -16.91 -15.02 -11.95
CA GLU A 117 -16.72 -14.32 -13.21
C GLU A 117 -17.63 -14.87 -14.31
N SER A 118 -17.87 -14.05 -15.34
CA SER A 118 -18.69 -14.48 -16.48
C SER A 118 -17.95 -15.49 -17.36
N ALA A 119 -18.69 -16.40 -18.00
CA ALA A 119 -18.12 -17.37 -18.94
C ALA A 119 -17.33 -16.70 -20.08
N ALA A 120 -17.75 -15.51 -20.51
CA ALA A 120 -17.05 -14.73 -21.54
C ALA A 120 -15.71 -14.16 -21.03
N THR A 121 -15.67 -13.67 -19.79
CA THR A 121 -14.42 -13.21 -19.14
C THR A 121 -13.45 -14.38 -19.04
N TRP A 122 -13.94 -15.53 -18.59
CA TRP A 122 -13.14 -16.72 -18.38
C TRP A 122 -12.56 -17.28 -19.68
N GLN A 123 -13.37 -17.36 -20.74
CA GLN A 123 -12.88 -17.76 -22.06
C GLN A 123 -11.77 -16.82 -22.56
N ALA A 124 -11.91 -15.49 -22.38
CA ALA A 124 -10.86 -14.55 -22.77
C ALA A 124 -9.55 -14.73 -21.98
N VAL A 125 -9.63 -15.17 -20.73
CA VAL A 125 -8.45 -15.49 -19.90
C VAL A 125 -7.77 -16.76 -20.40
N GLN A 126 -8.55 -17.80 -20.67
CA GLN A 126 -8.09 -19.07 -21.22
C GLN A 126 -7.41 -18.85 -22.58
N ASP A 127 -7.99 -18.03 -23.44
CA ASP A 127 -7.42 -17.67 -24.74
C ASP A 127 -6.10 -16.90 -24.58
N LYS A 128 -6.00 -16.02 -23.57
CA LYS A 128 -4.80 -15.21 -23.34
C LYS A 128 -3.65 -16.02 -22.74
N LEU A 129 -3.96 -16.94 -21.83
CA LEU A 129 -2.98 -17.76 -21.11
C LEU A 129 -2.74 -19.13 -21.76
N GLN A 130 -3.50 -19.47 -22.80
CA GLN A 130 -3.41 -20.74 -23.54
C GLN A 130 -3.53 -21.95 -22.60
N CYS A 131 -4.52 -21.91 -21.70
CA CYS A 131 -4.75 -22.92 -20.67
C CYS A 131 -6.25 -23.22 -20.54
N CYS A 132 -6.60 -24.39 -19.99
CA CYS A 132 -8.01 -24.80 -19.80
C CYS A 132 -8.26 -25.19 -18.35
N GLY A 133 -9.41 -24.76 -17.82
CA GLY A 133 -9.81 -25.01 -16.43
C GLY A 133 -8.92 -24.33 -15.39
N TYR A 134 -9.34 -24.35 -14.12
CA TYR A 134 -8.62 -23.67 -13.03
C TYR A 134 -7.64 -24.62 -12.31
N PHE A 135 -8.13 -25.50 -11.42
CA PHE A 135 -7.30 -26.49 -10.71
C PHE A 135 -7.06 -27.75 -11.54
N ASN A 136 -8.12 -28.20 -12.20
CA ASN A 136 -8.10 -29.29 -13.16
C ASN A 136 -8.61 -28.78 -14.51
N SER A 137 -8.27 -29.47 -15.59
CA SER A 137 -8.60 -29.00 -16.93
C SER A 137 -10.10 -29.00 -17.26
N THR A 138 -10.92 -29.60 -16.41
CA THR A 138 -12.40 -29.59 -16.45
C THR A 138 -13.03 -28.70 -15.38
N ASP A 139 -12.27 -28.23 -14.38
CA ASP A 139 -12.78 -27.41 -13.28
C ASP A 139 -12.96 -25.96 -13.72
N LEU A 140 -14.19 -25.45 -13.60
CA LEU A 140 -14.63 -24.14 -14.14
C LEU A 140 -14.37 -23.96 -15.64
N GLY A 141 -14.03 -25.00 -16.40
CA GLY A 141 -13.62 -24.88 -17.80
C GLY A 141 -14.77 -24.47 -18.72
N THR A 142 -14.66 -23.32 -19.38
CA THR A 142 -15.51 -22.96 -20.52
C THR A 142 -14.97 -23.56 -21.81
N ILE A 143 -15.84 -24.18 -22.60
CA ILE A 143 -15.50 -24.66 -23.94
C ILE A 143 -15.71 -23.52 -24.92
N GLY A 144 -14.65 -23.12 -25.61
CA GLY A 144 -14.63 -21.97 -26.51
C GLY A 144 -13.21 -21.42 -26.71
N GLY A 145 -12.95 -20.83 -27.88
CA GLY A 145 -11.64 -20.24 -28.19
C GLY A 145 -10.52 -21.29 -28.27
N PHE A 146 -9.51 -21.17 -27.40
CA PHE A 146 -8.36 -22.07 -27.28
C PHE A 146 -8.77 -23.47 -26.80
N CYS A 147 -9.74 -23.55 -25.88
CA CYS A 147 -10.30 -24.82 -25.41
C CYS A 147 -11.39 -25.28 -26.40
N THR A 148 -10.99 -25.74 -27.59
CA THR A 148 -11.90 -26.02 -28.72
C THR A 148 -12.95 -27.08 -28.39
N ASP A 149 -12.52 -28.17 -27.75
CA ASP A 149 -13.33 -29.34 -27.45
C ASP A 149 -13.06 -29.86 -26.04
N ALA A 150 -14.03 -30.56 -25.45
CA ALA A 150 -13.89 -31.14 -24.11
C ALA A 150 -12.72 -32.13 -23.99
N THR A 151 -12.37 -32.82 -25.08
CA THR A 151 -11.24 -33.76 -25.15
C THR A 151 -9.89 -33.04 -25.19
N PHE A 152 -9.83 -31.91 -25.91
CA PHE A 152 -8.64 -31.06 -25.92
C PHE A 152 -8.46 -30.37 -24.56
N ALA A 153 -9.55 -29.81 -24.02
CA ALA A 153 -9.57 -29.18 -22.71
C ALA A 153 -9.10 -30.15 -21.61
N ALA A 154 -9.55 -31.41 -21.61
CA ALA A 154 -9.14 -32.42 -20.62
C ALA A 154 -7.64 -32.75 -20.64
N ASN A 155 -6.95 -32.57 -21.78
CA ASN A 155 -5.52 -32.83 -21.94
C ASN A 155 -4.66 -31.55 -21.84
N ALA A 156 -5.29 -30.38 -21.76
CA ALA A 156 -4.59 -29.10 -21.66
C ALA A 156 -4.13 -28.82 -20.22
N THR A 157 -3.14 -27.95 -20.09
CA THR A 157 -2.58 -27.54 -18.80
C THR A 157 -3.57 -26.63 -18.03
N PRO A 158 -3.69 -26.82 -16.70
CA PRO A 158 -4.56 -25.99 -15.87
C PRO A 158 -4.06 -24.54 -15.75
N CYS A 159 -4.98 -23.58 -15.67
CA CYS A 159 -4.66 -22.15 -15.60
C CYS A 159 -4.11 -21.67 -14.26
N VAL A 160 -4.17 -22.48 -13.19
CA VAL A 160 -3.74 -22.06 -11.84
C VAL A 160 -2.32 -21.50 -11.82
N GLY A 161 -1.36 -22.19 -12.45
CA GLY A 161 0.05 -21.78 -12.50
C GLY A 161 0.26 -20.41 -13.13
N PRO A 162 -0.10 -20.20 -14.41
CA PRO A 162 0.11 -18.91 -15.08
C PRO A 162 -0.71 -17.77 -14.47
N ILE A 163 -1.89 -18.06 -13.88
CA ILE A 163 -2.66 -17.05 -13.13
C ILE A 163 -1.91 -16.63 -11.87
N THR A 164 -1.44 -17.60 -11.06
CA THR A 164 -0.68 -17.29 -9.84
C THR A 164 0.64 -16.61 -10.16
N GLU A 165 1.34 -16.99 -11.23
CA GLU A 165 2.60 -16.31 -11.59
C GLU A 165 2.37 -14.85 -12.00
N TYR A 166 1.30 -14.57 -12.76
CA TYR A 166 0.94 -13.20 -13.10
C TYR A 166 0.50 -12.40 -11.87
N ALA A 167 -0.27 -13.02 -10.99
CA ALA A 167 -0.76 -12.39 -9.78
C ALA A 167 0.39 -12.14 -8.79
N ASP A 168 1.23 -13.13 -8.47
CA ASP A 168 2.46 -12.98 -7.72
C ASP A 168 3.36 -11.87 -8.27
N TYR A 169 3.61 -11.86 -9.59
CA TYR A 169 4.42 -10.79 -10.20
C TYR A 169 3.76 -9.43 -10.04
N THR A 170 2.44 -9.35 -10.27
CA THR A 170 1.70 -8.10 -10.16
C THR A 170 1.73 -7.62 -8.71
N LEU A 171 1.24 -8.42 -7.77
CA LEU A 171 1.19 -8.14 -6.33
C LEU A 171 2.58 -7.78 -5.80
N ASN A 172 3.63 -8.55 -6.09
CA ASN A 172 4.98 -8.22 -5.64
C ASN A 172 5.46 -6.87 -6.19
N ASN A 173 5.11 -6.50 -7.42
CA ASN A 173 5.45 -5.19 -7.97
C ASN A 173 4.57 -4.06 -7.40
N ILE A 174 3.31 -4.33 -7.03
CA ILE A 174 2.48 -3.39 -6.23
C ILE A 174 3.16 -3.16 -4.88
N PHE A 175 3.63 -4.24 -4.25
CA PHE A 175 4.27 -4.21 -2.94
C PHE A 175 5.67 -3.60 -2.95
N SER A 176 6.39 -3.65 -4.07
CA SER A 176 7.81 -3.25 -4.19
C SER A 176 8.01 -1.95 -4.99
N LEU A 177 6.98 -1.12 -5.06
CA LEU A 177 6.81 -0.17 -6.13
C LEU A 177 7.99 0.80 -6.37
N PHE A 178 8.53 0.71 -7.60
CA PHE A 178 9.21 1.72 -8.45
C PHE A 178 10.52 2.39 -7.98
N ILE A 179 10.92 2.27 -6.73
CA ILE A 179 12.31 2.56 -6.30
C ILE A 179 12.83 1.27 -5.69
N PRO A 180 14.05 0.79 -6.02
CA PRO A 180 14.62 -0.47 -5.50
C PRO A 180 14.79 -0.53 -3.96
N THR A 181 14.16 0.37 -3.21
CA THR A 181 14.20 0.52 -1.75
C THR A 181 12.83 0.59 -1.07
N ALA A 182 11.70 0.56 -1.79
CA ALA A 182 10.37 0.81 -1.21
C ALA A 182 9.46 -0.43 -1.27
N GLN A 183 9.54 -1.28 -0.24
CA GLN A 183 8.47 -2.22 0.08
C GLN A 183 7.24 -1.42 0.61
N ILE A 184 6.01 -1.96 0.71
CA ILE A 184 4.93 -1.31 1.51
C ILE A 184 5.39 -1.11 2.97
N TYR A 185 6.27 -1.98 3.46
CA TYR A 185 7.04 -1.79 4.70
C TYR A 185 8.02 -0.59 4.66
N GLY A 186 8.42 -0.14 3.48
CA GLY A 186 9.17 1.10 3.26
C GLY A 186 8.34 2.34 3.61
N PHE A 187 7.03 2.36 3.32
CA PHE A 187 6.15 3.44 3.82
C PHE A 187 6.04 3.40 5.34
N MET A 188 5.95 2.21 5.94
CA MET A 188 6.00 2.04 7.39
C MET A 188 7.30 2.62 7.97
N ALA A 189 8.45 2.36 7.34
CA ALA A 189 9.73 2.90 7.78
C ALA A 189 9.76 4.44 7.73
N VAL A 190 9.20 5.07 6.69
CA VAL A 190 9.09 6.53 6.59
C VAL A 190 8.16 7.10 7.68
N ILE A 191 7.00 6.48 7.90
CA ILE A 191 6.04 6.91 8.93
C ILE A 191 6.66 6.81 10.33
N LEU A 192 7.30 5.68 10.64
CA LEU A 192 7.96 5.46 11.94
C LEU A 192 9.17 6.39 12.12
N ALA A 193 9.97 6.63 11.08
CA ALA A 193 11.07 7.58 11.15
C ALA A 193 10.57 9.02 11.37
N LEU A 194 9.48 9.41 10.71
CA LEU A 194 8.85 10.71 10.91
C LEU A 194 8.27 10.84 12.33
N PHE A 195 7.65 9.77 12.85
CA PHE A 195 7.15 9.70 14.22
C PHE A 195 8.27 9.81 15.28
N LEU A 196 9.42 9.15 15.07
CA LEU A 196 10.57 9.29 15.96
C LEU A 196 11.13 10.72 15.90
N ALA A 197 11.21 11.32 14.70
CA ALA A 197 11.70 12.69 14.53
C ALA A 197 10.79 13.72 15.22
N THR A 198 9.47 13.54 15.19
CA THR A 198 8.51 14.41 15.91
C THR A 198 8.56 14.20 17.42
N MET A 199 8.76 12.96 17.90
CA MET A 199 8.94 12.67 19.32
C MET A 199 10.20 13.33 19.90
N CYS A 200 11.34 13.26 19.21
CA CYS A 200 12.55 13.97 19.64
C CYS A 200 12.34 15.49 19.73
N ARG A 201 11.51 16.08 18.87
CA ARG A 201 11.15 17.51 18.94
C ARG A 201 10.29 17.82 20.16
N ASN A 202 9.28 17.00 20.44
CA ASN A 202 8.42 17.17 21.62
C ASN A 202 9.20 17.15 22.93
N GLU A 203 10.18 16.24 23.06
CA GLU A 203 11.03 16.19 24.24
C GLU A 203 11.89 17.45 24.37
N ALA A 204 12.51 17.90 23.26
CA ALA A 204 13.31 19.13 23.25
C ALA A 204 12.48 20.38 23.64
N GLU A 205 11.23 20.46 23.19
CA GLU A 205 10.31 21.54 23.58
C GLU A 205 9.88 21.45 25.05
N ARG A 206 9.67 20.23 25.56
CA ARG A 206 9.36 20.01 26.97
C ARG A 206 10.49 20.45 27.89
N PHE A 207 11.75 20.10 27.56
CA PHE A 207 12.91 20.56 28.32
C PHE A 207 13.04 22.09 28.28
N ARG A 208 12.83 22.71 27.12
CA ARG A 208 12.81 24.17 26.99
C ARG A 208 11.78 24.83 27.91
N ARG A 209 10.55 24.30 28.00
CA ARG A 209 9.53 24.82 28.92
C ARG A 209 9.90 24.66 30.39
N ILE A 210 10.63 23.60 30.74
CA ILE A 210 11.11 23.38 32.12
C ILE A 210 12.21 24.41 32.46
N ASP A 211 13.12 24.67 31.53
CA ASP A 211 14.16 25.69 31.71
C ASP A 211 13.57 27.11 31.80
N GLU A 212 12.57 27.43 30.98
CA GLU A 212 11.82 28.70 31.06
C GLU A 212 11.17 28.89 32.45
N LYS A 213 10.58 27.82 33.01
CA LYS A 213 10.00 27.86 34.37
C LYS A 213 11.03 28.01 35.48
N ARG A 214 12.28 27.61 35.26
CA ARG A 214 13.39 27.69 36.23
C ARG A 214 14.22 28.96 36.10
N GLY A 215 13.75 29.94 35.34
CA GLY A 215 14.45 31.22 35.15
C GLY A 215 15.67 31.13 34.23
N GLY A 216 15.71 30.15 33.33
CA GLY A 216 16.75 30.03 32.29
C GLY A 216 18.11 29.53 32.78
N ARG A 217 18.21 29.08 34.03
CA ARG A 217 19.38 28.37 34.55
C ARG A 217 19.20 26.88 34.24
N GLY A 218 19.74 26.44 33.10
CA GLY A 218 19.62 25.07 32.61
C GLY A 218 20.05 24.00 33.61
N PHE A 219 19.68 22.75 33.35
CA PHE A 219 20.39 21.62 33.94
C PHE A 219 21.78 21.59 33.31
N VAL A 220 22.77 22.14 34.04
CA VAL A 220 24.10 22.63 33.63
C VAL A 220 24.14 23.88 32.76
#